data_AF-A0A386PNM9-F1
#
_entry.id   AF-A0A386PNM9-F1
#
_cell.length_a   1.000
_cell.length_b   1.000
_cell.length_c   1.000
_cell.angle_alpha   90.00
_cell.angle_beta   90.00
_cell.angle_gamma   90.00
#
_symmetry.space_group_name_H-M   'P 1'
#
loop_
_entity.id
_entity.type
_entity.pdbx_description
1 polymer ?
#
loop_
_entity_poly.entity_id
_entity_poly.type
_entity_poly.pdbx_seq_one_letter_code
_entity_poly.pdbx_strand_id
1 'polypeptide(L)' 'MRNKVFFSNLIYLFLFLWWILSSYFSAFSIMVFNIPLWFFLSCILFPILSLLFVCIFVYFFKG' A
#
# COMPACT_ATOMS: atom_id res chain seq x y z
N MET A 1 -24.55 -1.09 -2.11
CA MET A 1 -23.69 -0.86 -0.92
C MET A 1 -22.66 -1.97 -0.68
N ARG A 2 -22.94 -3.25 -1.01
CA ARG A 2 -22.05 -4.40 -0.72
C ARG A 2 -20.65 -4.30 -1.34
N ASN A 3 -20.50 -3.84 -2.59
CA ASN A 3 -19.18 -3.67 -3.22
C ASN A 3 -18.32 -2.60 -2.53
N LYS A 4 -18.91 -1.54 -1.97
CA LYS A 4 -18.14 -0.46 -1.31
C LYS A 4 -17.49 -0.94 -0.01
N VAL A 5 -18.23 -1.74 0.77
CA VAL A 5 -17.73 -2.34 2.02
C VAL A 5 -16.64 -3.38 1.73
N PHE A 6 -16.85 -4.24 0.72
CA PHE A 6 -15.85 -5.21 0.30
C PHE A 6 -14.55 -4.53 -0.15
N PHE A 7 -14.65 -3.44 -0.91
CA PHE A 7 -13.48 -2.68 -1.36
C PHE A 7 -12.75 -1.99 -0.20
N SER A 8 -13.49 -1.40 0.73
CA SER A 8 -12.91 -0.82 1.95
C SER A 8 -12.13 -1.87 2.74
N ASN A 9 -12.69 -3.07 2.93
CA ASN A 9 -11.99 -4.16 3.59
C ASN A 9 -10.72 -4.60 2.85
N LEU A 10 -10.75 -4.62 1.51
CA LEU A 10 -9.57 -4.91 0.69
C LEU A 10 -8.47 -3.87 0.87
N ILE A 11 -8.82 -2.58 0.88
CA ILE A 11 -7.87 -1.48 1.12
C ILE A 11 -7.25 -1.60 2.53
N TYR A 12 -8.07 -1.87 3.55
CA TYR A 12 -7.58 -2.08 4.92
C TYR A 12 -6.65 -3.29 5.04
N LEU A 13 -6.99 -4.40 4.39
CA LEU A 13 -6.15 -5.60 4.38
C LEU A 13 -4.81 -5.32 3.67
N PHE A 14 -4.83 -4.55 2.60
CA PHE A 14 -3.63 -4.14 1.87
C PHE A 14 -2.73 -3.23 2.71
N LEU A 15 -3.31 -2.21 3.36
CA LEU A 15 -2.62 -1.33 4.32
C LEU A 15 -1.96 -2.13 5.45
N PHE A 16 -2.65 -3.15 5.96
CA PHE A 16 -2.15 -4.01 7.02
C PHE A 16 -0.96 -4.87 6.57
N LEU A 17 -1.05 -5.49 5.39
CA LEU A 17 0.06 -6.23 4.78
C LEU A 17 1.26 -5.32 4.52
N TRP A 18 1.01 -4.10 4.01
CA TRP A 18 2.04 -3.10 3.78
C TRP A 18 2.79 -2.72 5.05
N TRP A 19 2.05 -2.52 6.13
CA TRP A 19 2.60 -2.18 7.44
C TRP A 19 3.50 -3.30 7.99
N ILE A 20 3.07 -4.57 7.87
CA ILE A 20 3.89 -5.72 8.27
C ILE A 20 5.18 -5.78 7.43
N LEU A 21 5.08 -5.60 6.12
CA LEU A 21 6.25 -5.61 5.23
C LEU A 21 7.22 -4.50 5.61
N SER A 22 6.72 -3.29 5.82
CA SER A 22 7.50 -2.13 6.23
C SER A 22 8.22 -2.42 7.56
N SER A 23 7.51 -2.92 8.57
CA SER A 23 8.09 -3.32 9.85
C SER A 23 9.16 -4.41 9.72
N TYR A 24 8.98 -5.38 8.83
CA TYR A 24 9.98 -6.42 8.57
C TYR A 24 11.24 -5.83 7.93
N PHE A 25 11.08 -4.99 6.91
CA PHE A 25 12.22 -4.32 6.26
C PHE A 25 12.92 -3.31 7.18
N SER A 26 12.21 -2.73 8.17
CA SER A 26 12.84 -1.96 9.26
C SER A 26 13.80 -2.79 10.08
N ALA A 27 13.44 -4.03 10.40
CA ALA A 27 14.23 -4.90 11.26
C ALA A 27 15.53 -5.36 10.56
N PHE A 28 15.50 -5.47 9.23
CA PHE A 28 16.67 -5.81 8.41
C PHE A 28 17.49 -4.60 7.96
N SER A 29 17.18 -3.39 8.45
CA SER A 29 17.61 -2.07 7.93
C SER A 29 18.92 -2.07 7.12
N ILE A 30 18.79 -2.22 5.80
CA ILE A 30 19.88 -1.95 4.86
C ILE A 30 19.84 -0.44 4.61
N MET A 31 20.82 0.29 5.12
CA MET A 31 20.95 1.73 4.89
C MET A 31 21.73 1.96 3.59
N VAL A 32 21.12 2.66 2.64
CA VAL A 32 21.81 3.13 1.43
C VAL A 32 21.55 4.65 1.41
N PHE A 33 22.61 5.45 1.52
CA PHE A 33 22.56 6.92 1.70
C PHE A 33 21.99 7.43 3.04
N ASN A 34 22.28 6.78 4.18
CA ASN A 34 21.77 7.15 5.53
C ASN A 34 20.25 7.19 5.68
N ILE A 35 19.50 6.89 4.62
CA ILE A 35 18.05 6.79 4.63
C ILE A 35 17.72 5.31 4.59
N PRO A 36 16.80 4.84 5.41
CA PRO A 36 16.42 3.44 5.38
C PRO A 36 15.72 3.09 4.06
N LEU A 37 16.17 2.05 3.35
CA LEU A 37 15.60 1.66 2.05
C LEU A 37 14.10 1.37 2.12
N TRP A 38 13.65 0.81 3.25
CA TRP A 38 12.24 0.55 3.56
C TRP A 38 11.39 1.82 3.59
N PHE A 39 11.95 2.95 4.05
CA PHE A 39 11.28 4.24 4.04
C PHE A 39 11.09 4.75 2.62
N PHE A 40 12.12 4.65 1.78
CA PHE A 40 12.07 5.09 0.38
C PHE A 40 11.08 4.26 -0.45
N LEU A 41 11.12 2.93 -0.29
CA LEU A 41 10.16 2.00 -0.89
C LEU A 41 8.74 2.27 -0.41
N SER A 42 8.55 2.56 0.88
CA SER A 42 7.24 2.93 1.44
C SER A 42 6.71 4.22 0.81
N CYS A 43 7.54 5.26 0.70
CA CYS A 43 7.12 6.55 0.15
C CYS A 43 6.76 6.51 -1.34
N ILE A 44 7.39 5.65 -2.14
CA ILE A 44 7.13 5.58 -3.59
C ILE A 44 6.00 4.58 -3.90
N LEU A 45 6.06 3.38 -3.34
CA LEU A 45 5.11 2.33 -3.69
C LEU A 45 3.72 2.60 -3.09
N PHE A 46 3.64 3.21 -1.91
CA PHE A 46 2.37 3.52 -1.27
C PHE A 46 1.45 4.42 -2.11
N PRO A 47 1.89 5.61 -2.59
CA PRO A 47 1.04 6.46 -3.43
C PRO A 47 0.71 5.80 -4.77
N ILE A 48 1.66 5.08 -5.39
CA ILE A 48 1.42 4.38 -6.67
C ILE A 48 0.35 3.31 -6.51
N LEU A 49 0.48 2.45 -5.50
CA LEU A 49 -0.49 1.37 -5.23
C LEU A 49 -1.86 1.94 -4.83
N SER A 50 -1.88 3.01 -4.05
CA SER A 50 -3.12 3.72 -3.71
C SER A 50 -3.84 4.24 -4.95
N LEU A 51 -3.10 4.89 -5.87
CA LEU A 51 -3.63 5.37 -7.15
C LEU A 51 -4.18 4.24 -8.00
N LEU A 52 -3.45 3.12 -8.09
CA LEU A 52 -3.84 1.94 -8.86
C LEU A 52 -5.14 1.33 -8.31
N PHE A 53 -5.26 1.23 -6.98
CA PHE A 53 -6.49 0.78 -6.32
C PHE A 53 -7.68 1.71 -6.59
N VAL A 54 -7.48 3.03 -6.54
CA VAL A 54 -8.52 4.01 -6.87
C VAL A 54 -8.93 3.90 -8.34
N CYS A 55 -7.99 3.72 -9.26
CA CYS A 55 -8.28 3.50 -10.68
C CYS A 55 -9.10 2.23 -10.90
N ILE A 56 -8.75 1.12 -10.26
CA ILE A 56 -9.51 -0.14 -10.31
C ILE A 56 -10.92 0.09 -9.74
N PHE A 57 -11.04 0.81 -8.62
CA PHE A 57 -12.34 1.14 -8.03
C PHE A 57 -13.23 1.92 -9.00
N VAL A 58 -12.69 2.99 -9.60
CA VAL A 58 -13.43 3.81 -10.58
C VAL A 58 -13.83 2.97 -11.79
N TYR A 59 -12.94 2.11 -12.30
CA TYR A 59 -13.26 1.24 -13.43
C TYR A 59 -14.41 0.27 -13.10
N PHE A 60 -14.35 -0.42 -11.95
CA PHE A 60 -15.38 -1.39 -11.55
C PHE A 60 -16.73 -0.77 -11.17
N PHE A 61 -16.76 0.48 -10.72
CA PHE A 61 -18.02 1.15 -10.35
C PHE A 61 -18.61 2.00 -11.47
N LYS A 62 -17.85 2.28 -12.53
CA LYS A 62 -18.30 3.06 -13.69
C LYS A 62 -18.81 2.17 -14.83
N GLY A 63 -18.42 0.88 -14.85
CA GLY A 63 -19.00 -0.15 -15.71
C GLY A 63 -20.31 -0.73 -15.19
#